data_AF-A0A8H3L151-F1
#
_entry.id   AF-A0A8H3L151-F1
#
_cell.length_a   1.000
_cell.length_b   1.000
_cell.length_c   1.000
_cell.angle_alpha   90.00
_cell.angle_beta   90.00
_cell.angle_gamma   90.00
#
_symmetry.space_group_name_H-M   'P 1'
#
loop_
_entity.id
_entity.type
_entity.pdbx_description
1 polymer ?
#
loop_
_entity_poly.entity_id
_entity_poly.type
_entity_poly.pdbx_seq_one_letter_code
_entity_poly.pdbx_strand_id
1 'polypeptide(L)'
;MTFSKRTKTNKANAVTVYTRVTEHPDVFHVESGLLFCNYCDLTVEWRHKSTVDSHCLEKKHLAQKKIYEDNQSKKNQKTLETTLLAADSKREVIEELIKAFASANIPIEKINHLLPFYKKYLKEGGAIPQAPTLRQLYLPSVFKNHAETLLSIFNSKPVCIIMDELSDDCACSVVNTLFTYRQDTKLVSVDFLKRVNNTTIGQTLLPILHSYNISLNIPRLFLTDSAAYMKKCFREVLKPVMPQLIHVPCPAHILNLIGETWRELPQFLLLKTFLAKIKEAFVKSPARRNRYITHLKMNGIGSPHKIPLPNQTKWNSWREYEEESQNEMIKTIHSTLQNSRDVGQQNKPVFPFVEGRLQQLTAFIESNTTAPYFGPEIENIIRQHLFNPDDFYPIFCQAFQVAYNKFSAHIPNHPARSLFYACQVFNPQYIHLGDIQRKDICHYSAIMELDNPSDSLLCEWSIYCELTGLEFNENLDETNLDNYWKNLSVRLPILSNITLDYIWLPISSCAVERSFSLYNSLLDSNRQSLSEESLKQLNMLHFN
;
A
#
# COMPACT_ATOMS: atom_id res chain seq x y z
N MET A 1 38.18 -11.21 -70.73
CA MET A 1 37.76 -10.08 -69.87
C MET A 1 36.74 -10.58 -68.86
N THR A 2 37.17 -10.86 -67.64
CA THR A 2 36.33 -11.23 -66.51
C THR A 2 36.54 -10.16 -65.44
N PHE A 3 35.57 -9.27 -65.27
CA PHE A 3 35.63 -8.21 -64.26
C PHE A 3 34.84 -8.61 -63.01
N SER A 4 35.60 -8.69 -61.92
CA SER A 4 35.19 -8.84 -60.52
C SER A 4 34.24 -7.74 -60.06
N LYS A 5 33.18 -8.12 -59.33
CA LYS A 5 32.53 -7.24 -58.34
C LYS A 5 32.69 -7.85 -56.95
N ARG A 6 33.76 -7.45 -56.25
CA ARG A 6 33.86 -7.55 -54.79
C ARG A 6 32.80 -6.66 -54.16
N THR A 7 31.78 -7.26 -53.54
CA THR A 7 30.89 -6.60 -52.58
C THR A 7 31.69 -6.28 -51.32
N LYS A 8 31.96 -4.98 -51.10
CA LYS A 8 32.45 -4.48 -49.81
C LYS A 8 31.31 -4.58 -48.78
N THR A 9 31.38 -5.56 -47.89
CA THR A 9 30.63 -5.54 -46.64
C THR A 9 31.27 -4.51 -45.70
N ASN A 10 30.65 -3.33 -45.55
CA ASN A 10 30.96 -2.41 -44.46
C ASN A 10 30.55 -3.05 -43.13
N LYS A 11 31.52 -3.62 -42.39
CA LYS A 11 31.37 -3.80 -40.94
C LYS A 11 31.42 -2.41 -40.31
N ALA A 12 30.26 -1.79 -40.08
CA ALA A 12 30.18 -0.69 -39.15
C ALA A 12 30.55 -1.25 -37.76
N ASN A 13 31.66 -0.79 -37.19
CA ASN A 13 32.02 -1.11 -35.81
C ASN A 13 30.85 -0.66 -34.92
N ALA A 14 30.12 -1.62 -34.35
CA ALA A 14 29.12 -1.32 -33.33
C ALA A 14 29.85 -0.64 -32.16
N VAL A 15 29.53 0.63 -31.91
CA VAL A 15 30.12 1.39 -30.80
C VAL A 15 29.67 0.72 -29.50
N THR A 16 30.62 0.34 -28.66
CA THR A 16 30.37 -0.24 -27.34
C THR A 16 30.88 0.70 -26.24
N VAL A 17 30.49 0.48 -24.99
CA VAL A 17 31.04 1.22 -23.83
C VAL A 17 32.57 1.19 -23.83
N TYR A 18 33.14 0.01 -24.09
CA TYR A 18 34.59 -0.19 -24.12
C TYR A 18 35.28 0.65 -25.20
N THR A 19 34.59 0.94 -26.30
CA THR A 19 35.09 1.85 -27.33
C THR A 19 35.33 3.26 -26.76
N ARG A 20 34.48 3.74 -25.84
CA ARG A 20 34.69 5.06 -25.19
C ARG A 20 35.81 5.06 -24.17
N VAL A 21 36.01 3.95 -23.46
CA VAL A 21 37.17 3.78 -22.56
C VAL A 21 38.48 3.79 -23.34
N THR A 22 38.52 3.14 -24.52
CA THR A 22 39.71 3.19 -25.38
C THR A 22 39.97 4.57 -25.98
N GLU A 23 38.93 5.36 -26.24
CA GLU A 23 39.08 6.73 -26.76
C GLU A 23 39.55 7.74 -25.70
N HIS A 24 39.27 7.47 -24.42
CA HIS A 24 39.63 8.32 -23.29
C HIS A 24 40.31 7.49 -22.19
N PRO A 25 41.58 7.07 -22.39
CA PRO A 25 42.32 6.24 -21.46
C PRO A 25 42.45 6.94 -20.09
N ASP A 26 42.37 6.17 -19.01
CA ASP A 26 42.54 6.60 -17.61
C ASP A 26 41.49 7.60 -17.09
N VAL A 27 40.61 8.13 -17.94
CA VAL A 27 39.51 9.02 -17.55
C VAL A 27 38.29 8.23 -17.12
N PHE A 28 37.99 7.13 -17.82
CA PHE A 28 36.79 6.35 -17.58
C PHE A 28 37.06 4.87 -17.28
N HIS A 29 36.15 4.25 -16.53
CA HIS A 29 36.06 2.80 -16.38
C HIS A 29 34.62 2.30 -16.63
N VAL A 30 34.45 0.99 -16.74
CA VAL A 30 33.15 0.35 -16.94
C VAL A 30 32.73 -0.37 -15.67
N GLU A 31 31.53 -0.07 -15.19
CA GLU A 31 30.90 -0.80 -14.10
C GLU A 31 29.43 -1.06 -14.47
N SER A 32 29.01 -2.32 -14.44
CA SER A 32 27.65 -2.77 -14.81
C SER A 32 27.15 -2.27 -16.17
N GLY A 33 28.05 -2.09 -17.16
CA GLY A 33 27.69 -1.62 -18.50
C GLY A 33 27.48 -0.10 -18.63
N LEU A 34 27.81 0.68 -17.59
CA LEU A 34 27.81 2.14 -17.60
C LEU A 34 29.25 2.67 -17.69
N LEU A 35 29.42 3.87 -18.26
CA LEU A 35 30.71 4.56 -18.37
C LEU A 35 30.85 5.53 -17.18
N PHE A 36 31.83 5.28 -16.32
CA PHE A 36 32.08 6.06 -15.11
C PHE A 36 33.32 6.93 -15.24
N CYS A 37 33.20 8.19 -14.86
CA CYS A 37 34.37 9.09 -14.79
C CYS A 37 35.11 8.91 -13.47
N ASN A 38 36.41 8.59 -13.56
CA ASN A 38 37.31 8.35 -12.42
C ASN A 38 37.51 9.58 -11.53
N TYR A 39 37.31 10.78 -12.07
CA TYR A 39 37.58 12.03 -11.35
C TYR A 39 36.31 12.67 -10.79
N CYS A 40 35.17 12.43 -11.45
CA CYS A 40 33.94 13.14 -11.17
C CYS A 40 32.93 12.37 -10.32
N ASP A 41 33.15 11.07 -10.12
CA ASP A 41 32.23 10.13 -9.49
C ASP A 41 30.80 10.23 -10.09
N LEU A 42 30.76 10.42 -11.41
CA LEU A 42 29.57 10.65 -12.22
C LEU A 42 29.53 9.62 -13.35
N THR A 43 28.35 9.05 -13.59
CA THR A 43 28.04 8.28 -14.80
C THR A 43 27.85 9.20 -15.99
N VAL A 44 28.37 8.80 -17.14
CA VAL A 44 28.30 9.57 -18.39
C VAL A 44 27.64 8.71 -19.48
N GLU A 45 26.66 9.26 -20.18
CA GLU A 45 26.02 8.61 -21.33
C GLU A 45 27.05 8.40 -22.45
N TRP A 46 27.38 7.14 -22.74
CA TRP A 46 28.48 6.78 -23.64
C TRP A 46 28.06 6.65 -25.11
N ARG A 47 26.75 6.57 -25.38
CA ARG A 47 26.19 6.35 -26.73
C ARG A 47 26.58 7.45 -27.71
N HIS A 48 26.61 8.70 -27.23
CA HIS A 48 26.99 9.86 -28.03
C HIS A 48 28.40 10.34 -27.68
N LYS A 49 29.31 10.32 -28.66
CA LYS A 49 30.69 10.78 -28.48
C LYS A 49 30.74 12.22 -27.97
N SER A 50 29.90 13.09 -28.52
CA SER A 50 29.80 14.49 -28.13
C SER A 50 29.50 14.67 -26.65
N THR A 51 28.67 13.81 -26.04
CA THR A 51 28.36 13.88 -24.61
C THR A 51 29.57 13.54 -23.75
N VAL A 52 30.32 12.49 -24.13
CA VAL A 52 31.56 12.09 -23.44
C VAL A 52 32.63 13.17 -23.56
N ASP A 53 32.85 13.68 -24.77
CA ASP A 53 33.85 14.73 -25.03
C ASP A 53 33.49 16.04 -24.29
N SER A 54 32.21 16.40 -24.27
CA SER A 54 31.74 17.59 -23.55
C SER A 54 31.96 17.47 -22.04
N HIS A 55 31.74 16.28 -21.46
CA HIS A 55 32.02 16.02 -20.05
C HIS A 55 33.50 16.23 -19.70
N CYS A 56 34.42 15.70 -20.52
CA CYS A 56 35.86 15.86 -20.31
C CYS A 56 36.32 17.33 -20.37
N LEU A 57 35.61 18.15 -21.14
CA LEU A 57 35.91 19.58 -21.33
C LEU A 57 35.23 20.48 -20.27
N GLU A 58 34.35 19.95 -19.42
CA GLU A 58 33.69 20.76 -18.39
C GLU A 58 34.70 21.31 -17.36
N LYS A 59 34.55 22.59 -16.99
CA LYS A 59 35.37 23.22 -15.94
C LYS A 59 35.35 22.45 -14.62
N LYS A 60 34.20 21.83 -14.30
CA LYS A 60 34.03 21.02 -13.08
C LYS A 60 34.88 19.75 -13.13
N HIS A 61 34.92 19.08 -14.28
CA HIS A 61 35.77 17.91 -14.52
C HIS A 61 37.25 18.25 -14.39
N LEU A 62 37.70 19.31 -15.07
CA LEU A 62 39.10 19.75 -15.04
C LEU A 62 39.57 20.10 -13.61
N ALA A 63 38.70 20.74 -12.82
CA ALA A 63 38.99 21.04 -11.42
C ALA A 63 39.11 19.76 -10.55
N GLN A 64 38.22 18.78 -10.73
CA GLN A 64 38.28 17.52 -9.98
C GLN A 64 39.46 16.64 -10.38
N LYS A 65 39.80 16.59 -11.68
CA LYS A 65 40.96 15.88 -12.20
C LYS A 65 42.25 16.37 -11.53
N LYS A 66 42.42 17.70 -11.42
CA LYS A 66 43.57 18.32 -10.76
C LYS A 66 43.68 17.93 -9.28
N ILE A 67 42.55 17.92 -8.56
CA ILE A 67 42.49 17.48 -7.15
C ILE A 67 42.87 15.99 -7.00
N TYR A 68 42.43 15.14 -7.93
CA TYR A 68 42.72 13.71 -7.89
C TYR A 68 44.21 13.42 -8.14
N GLU A 69 44.80 14.09 -9.13
CA GLU A 69 46.24 14.00 -9.45
C GLU A 69 47.10 14.48 -8.27
N ASP A 70 46.73 15.59 -7.63
CA ASP A 70 47.41 16.11 -6.43
C ASP A 70 47.34 15.12 -5.24
N ASN A 71 46.24 14.38 -5.09
CA ASN A 71 46.05 13.39 -4.02
C ASN A 71 46.73 12.03 -4.30
N GLN A 72 46.88 11.62 -5.56
CA GLN A 72 47.60 10.39 -5.90
C GLN A 72 49.09 10.45 -5.52
N SER A 73 49.69 11.65 -5.59
CA SER A 73 51.09 11.87 -5.17
C SER A 73 51.35 11.57 -3.68
N LYS A 74 50.31 11.36 -2.86
CA LYS A 74 50.38 11.20 -1.40
C LYS A 74 50.00 9.81 -0.86
N LYS A 75 49.71 8.82 -1.70
CA LYS A 75 49.23 7.48 -1.23
C LYS A 75 50.38 6.49 -0.96
N ASN A 76 50.56 6.11 0.30
CA ASN A 76 51.33 4.93 0.70
C ASN A 76 50.57 3.63 0.35
N GLN A 77 51.32 2.56 0.01
CA GLN A 77 50.77 1.24 -0.31
C GLN A 77 49.96 0.65 0.87
N LYS A 78 48.72 0.25 0.60
CA LYS A 78 47.82 -0.46 1.53
C LYS A 78 47.66 -1.92 1.10
N THR A 79 47.43 -2.84 2.02
CA THR A 79 47.18 -4.25 1.72
C THR A 79 45.78 -4.45 1.12
N LEU A 80 45.63 -5.50 0.31
CA LEU A 80 44.38 -5.88 -0.38
C LEU A 80 43.20 -6.03 0.60
N GLU A 81 43.43 -6.66 1.75
CA GLU A 81 42.41 -6.90 2.78
C GLU A 81 41.87 -5.59 3.38
N THR A 82 42.74 -4.65 3.77
CA THR A 82 42.29 -3.30 4.20
C THR A 82 41.57 -2.52 3.11
N THR A 83 41.85 -2.81 1.83
CA THR A 83 41.19 -2.12 0.71
C THR A 83 39.78 -2.66 0.49
N LEU A 84 39.60 -3.98 0.60
CA LEU A 84 38.29 -4.63 0.54
C LEU A 84 37.38 -4.19 1.70
N LEU A 85 37.88 -4.24 2.94
CA LEU A 85 37.13 -3.80 4.11
C LEU A 85 36.69 -2.32 4.01
N ALA A 86 37.55 -1.46 3.47
CA ALA A 86 37.21 -0.06 3.25
C ALA A 86 36.20 0.13 2.10
N ALA A 87 36.20 -0.73 1.08
CA ALA A 87 35.22 -0.70 0.01
C ALA A 87 33.83 -1.17 0.50
N ASP A 88 33.80 -2.24 1.29
CA ASP A 88 32.57 -2.77 1.89
C ASP A 88 31.92 -1.74 2.83
N SER A 89 32.73 -1.12 3.71
CA SER A 89 32.24 -0.07 4.62
C SER A 89 31.65 1.13 3.86
N LYS A 90 32.24 1.53 2.73
CA LYS A 90 31.69 2.61 1.90
C LYS A 90 30.38 2.23 1.26
N ARG A 91 30.27 1.01 0.74
CA ARG A 91 29.05 0.50 0.12
C ARG A 91 27.92 0.47 1.15
N GLU A 92 28.18 -0.04 2.34
CA GLU A 92 27.22 -0.08 3.45
C GLU A 92 26.68 1.32 3.79
N VAL A 93 27.56 2.31 3.94
CA VAL A 93 27.14 3.70 4.22
C VAL A 93 26.23 4.26 3.12
N ILE A 94 26.54 3.97 1.85
CA ILE A 94 25.74 4.44 0.71
C ILE A 94 24.38 3.74 0.67
N GLU A 95 24.35 2.42 0.89
CA GLU A 95 23.11 1.64 0.90
C GLU A 95 22.18 2.08 2.03
N GLU A 96 22.70 2.27 3.25
CA GLU A 96 21.94 2.77 4.40
C GLU A 96 21.43 4.21 4.20
N LEU A 97 22.22 5.06 3.54
CA LEU A 97 21.81 6.42 3.21
C LEU A 97 20.64 6.44 2.21
N ILE A 98 20.66 5.57 1.20
CA ILE A 98 19.57 5.44 0.23
C ILE A 98 18.31 4.94 0.93
N LYS A 99 18.41 3.92 1.79
CA LYS A 99 17.28 3.43 2.58
C LYS A 99 16.68 4.55 3.45
N ALA A 100 17.51 5.28 4.19
CA ALA A 100 17.05 6.39 5.02
C ALA A 100 16.35 7.49 4.20
N PHE A 101 16.87 7.84 3.03
CA PHE A 101 16.24 8.83 2.15
C PHE A 101 14.91 8.33 1.60
N ALA A 102 14.84 7.06 1.18
CA ALA A 102 13.61 6.45 0.70
C ALA A 102 12.54 6.40 1.81
N SER A 103 12.89 5.92 3.00
CA SER A 103 11.95 5.85 4.15
C SER A 103 11.47 7.23 4.59
N ALA A 104 12.32 8.26 4.53
CA ALA A 104 11.98 9.63 4.86
C ALA A 104 11.33 10.43 3.72
N ASN A 105 11.07 9.81 2.56
CA ASN A 105 10.59 10.47 1.33
C ASN A 105 11.47 11.65 0.87
N ILE A 106 12.78 11.59 1.13
CA ILE A 106 13.72 12.65 0.74
C ILE A 106 14.20 12.38 -0.70
N PRO A 107 14.16 13.38 -1.61
CA PRO A 107 14.67 13.18 -2.96
C PRO A 107 16.16 12.91 -2.98
N ILE A 108 16.58 11.89 -3.71
CA ILE A 108 18.01 11.52 -3.84
C ILE A 108 18.80 12.70 -4.40
N GLU A 109 18.19 13.55 -5.22
CA GLU A 109 18.75 14.79 -5.76
C GLU A 109 19.22 15.75 -4.66
N LYS A 110 18.57 15.72 -3.48
CA LYS A 110 18.95 16.56 -2.34
C LYS A 110 20.31 16.21 -1.76
N ILE A 111 20.81 14.99 -2.00
CA ILE A 111 22.14 14.57 -1.56
C ILE A 111 23.23 15.51 -2.07
N ASN A 112 23.07 16.03 -3.30
CA ASN A 112 24.05 16.89 -3.94
C ASN A 112 24.29 18.17 -3.12
N HIS A 113 23.26 18.67 -2.42
CA HIS A 113 23.36 19.82 -1.52
C HIS A 113 23.96 19.46 -0.16
N LEU A 114 23.86 18.19 0.25
CA LEU A 114 24.39 17.68 1.50
C LEU A 114 25.84 17.17 1.38
N LEU A 115 26.33 16.90 0.17
CA LEU A 115 27.71 16.47 -0.09
C LEU A 115 28.77 17.38 0.58
N PRO A 116 28.69 18.73 0.55
CA PRO A 116 29.66 19.57 1.24
C PRO A 116 29.67 19.35 2.76
N PHE A 117 28.48 19.14 3.35
CA PHE A 117 28.34 18.84 4.77
C PHE A 117 28.95 17.48 5.11
N TYR A 118 28.60 16.43 4.34
CA TYR A 118 29.14 15.10 4.55
C TYR A 118 30.66 15.07 4.42
N LYS A 119 31.22 15.71 3.38
CA LYS A 119 32.67 15.83 3.17
C LYS A 119 33.40 16.53 4.32
N LYS A 120 32.75 17.48 4.99
CA LYS A 120 33.35 18.27 6.06
C LYS A 120 33.31 17.55 7.41
N TYR A 121 32.23 16.84 7.71
CA TYR A 121 31.96 16.36 9.07
C TYR A 121 31.94 14.83 9.23
N LEU A 122 31.88 14.06 8.14
CA LEU A 122 31.88 12.59 8.19
C LEU A 122 33.17 12.02 7.61
N LYS A 123 33.77 11.05 8.31
CA LYS A 123 35.02 10.39 7.89
C LYS A 123 34.91 9.76 6.48
N GLU A 124 33.77 9.13 6.19
CA GLU A 124 33.47 8.52 4.88
C GLU A 124 32.57 9.39 4.00
N GLY A 125 32.28 10.64 4.41
CA GLY A 125 31.37 11.52 3.66
C GLY A 125 31.88 11.95 2.29
N GLY A 126 33.19 11.83 2.05
CA GLY A 126 33.80 12.00 0.72
C GLY A 126 33.56 10.84 -0.24
N ALA A 127 33.15 9.67 0.25
CA ALA A 127 32.85 8.50 -0.58
C ALA A 127 31.42 8.49 -1.13
N ILE A 128 30.53 9.35 -0.61
CA ILE A 128 29.14 9.44 -1.07
C ILE A 128 29.14 10.08 -2.48
N PRO A 129 28.67 9.36 -3.52
CA PRO A 129 28.67 9.88 -4.88
C PRO A 129 27.50 10.83 -5.13
N GLN A 130 27.48 11.43 -6.32
CA GLN A 130 26.39 12.33 -6.72
C GLN A 130 25.09 11.54 -6.99
N ALA A 131 23.95 12.25 -6.92
CA ALA A 131 22.63 11.67 -7.12
C ALA A 131 22.47 10.78 -8.38
N PRO A 132 23.04 11.12 -9.57
CA PRO A 132 22.93 10.26 -10.75
C PRO A 132 23.53 8.86 -10.52
N THR A 133 24.71 8.80 -9.91
CA THR A 133 25.40 7.56 -9.58
C THR A 133 24.62 6.74 -8.56
N LEU A 134 24.07 7.38 -7.52
CA LEU A 134 23.21 6.71 -6.55
C LEU A 134 21.98 6.08 -7.19
N ARG A 135 21.29 6.81 -8.07
CA ARG A 135 20.08 6.31 -8.75
C ARG A 135 20.37 5.19 -9.74
N GLN A 136 21.49 5.23 -10.46
CA GLN A 136 21.77 4.28 -11.54
C GLN A 136 22.48 3.01 -11.07
N LEU A 137 23.36 3.10 -10.07
CA LEU A 137 24.19 1.97 -9.62
C LEU A 137 23.71 1.41 -8.28
N TYR A 138 23.54 2.27 -7.28
CA TYR A 138 23.31 1.84 -5.91
C TYR A 138 21.84 1.55 -5.60
N LEU A 139 20.90 2.34 -6.12
CA LEU A 139 19.46 2.13 -5.90
C LEU A 139 18.99 0.75 -6.42
N PRO A 140 19.36 0.29 -7.63
CA PRO A 140 19.02 -1.06 -8.07
C PRO A 140 19.62 -2.16 -7.18
N SER A 141 20.85 -1.95 -6.66
CA SER A 141 21.48 -2.89 -5.72
C SER A 141 20.73 -2.96 -4.38
N VAL A 142 20.40 -1.80 -3.81
CA VAL A 142 19.58 -1.71 -2.57
C VAL A 142 18.22 -2.37 -2.77
N PHE A 143 17.58 -2.10 -3.92
CA PHE A 143 16.30 -2.69 -4.24
C PHE A 143 16.38 -4.21 -4.44
N LYS A 144 17.47 -4.73 -5.02
CA LYS A 144 17.69 -6.18 -5.12
C LYS A 144 17.72 -6.84 -3.74
N ASN A 145 18.47 -6.27 -2.78
CA ASN A 145 18.51 -6.78 -1.41
C ASN A 145 17.12 -6.71 -0.73
N HIS A 146 16.37 -5.64 -1.00
CA HIS A 146 14.98 -5.51 -0.54
C HIS A 146 14.06 -6.58 -1.15
N ALA A 147 14.18 -6.84 -2.46
CA ALA A 147 13.41 -7.88 -3.14
C ALA A 147 13.75 -9.28 -2.60
N GLU A 148 15.02 -9.57 -2.28
CA GLU A 148 15.43 -10.82 -1.60
C GLU A 148 14.81 -10.93 -0.19
N THR A 149 14.70 -9.81 0.53
CA THR A 149 14.01 -9.76 1.83
C THR A 149 12.52 -10.08 1.66
N LEU A 150 11.84 -9.46 0.69
CA LEU A 150 10.43 -9.76 0.39
C LEU A 150 10.24 -11.22 -0.03
N LEU A 151 11.16 -11.78 -0.83
CA LEU A 151 11.14 -13.18 -1.20
C LEU A 151 11.25 -14.05 0.05
N SER A 152 12.16 -13.78 0.99
CA SER A 152 12.28 -14.57 2.22
C SER A 152 11.01 -14.58 3.08
N ILE A 153 10.24 -13.49 3.07
CA ILE A 153 8.96 -13.38 3.79
C ILE A 153 7.86 -14.23 3.12
N PHE A 154 7.70 -14.12 1.80
CA PHE A 154 6.54 -14.69 1.09
C PHE A 154 6.81 -15.98 0.30
N ASN A 155 8.07 -16.44 0.22
CA ASN A 155 8.46 -17.59 -0.59
C ASN A 155 7.62 -18.83 -0.24
N SER A 156 6.85 -19.29 -1.23
CA SER A 156 5.96 -20.45 -1.12
C SER A 156 4.97 -20.39 0.07
N LYS A 157 4.56 -19.19 0.50
CA LYS A 157 3.58 -18.98 1.58
C LYS A 157 2.14 -18.84 1.06
N PRO A 158 1.13 -19.19 1.88
CA PRO A 158 -0.30 -18.94 1.60
C PRO A 158 -0.65 -17.46 1.73
N VAL A 159 -0.23 -16.68 0.74
CA VAL A 159 -0.44 -15.24 0.74
C VAL A 159 -1.90 -14.87 0.46
N CYS A 160 -2.27 -13.70 0.96
CA CYS A 160 -3.41 -12.93 0.50
C CYS A 160 -2.94 -11.83 -0.43
N ILE A 161 -3.68 -11.63 -1.50
CA ILE A 161 -3.33 -10.71 -2.57
C ILE A 161 -4.26 -9.51 -2.46
N ILE A 162 -3.69 -8.32 -2.31
CA ILE A 162 -4.46 -7.08 -2.36
C ILE A 162 -4.04 -6.32 -3.61
N MET A 163 -4.97 -6.07 -4.52
CA MET A 163 -4.71 -5.34 -5.75
C MET A 163 -5.72 -4.23 -5.93
N ASP A 164 -5.22 -3.07 -6.32
CA ASP A 164 -6.04 -1.91 -6.64
C ASP A 164 -5.38 -1.09 -7.75
N GLU A 165 -6.15 -0.20 -8.37
CA GLU A 165 -5.72 0.69 -9.45
C GLU A 165 -5.88 2.15 -9.03
N LEU A 166 -4.85 2.96 -9.33
CA LEU A 166 -4.92 4.41 -9.33
C LEU A 166 -4.65 4.93 -10.74
N SER A 167 -5.44 5.89 -11.22
CA SER A 167 -5.04 6.72 -12.37
C SER A 167 -4.23 7.92 -11.89
N ASP A 168 -3.00 8.06 -12.38
CA ASP A 168 -2.14 9.20 -12.04
C ASP A 168 -2.49 10.48 -12.83
N ASP A 169 -1.86 11.59 -12.47
CA ASP A 169 -2.07 12.91 -13.12
C ASP A 169 -1.67 12.93 -14.61
N CYS A 170 -0.92 11.92 -15.07
CA CYS A 170 -0.51 11.73 -16.46
C CYS A 170 -1.46 10.76 -17.21
N ALA A 171 -2.57 10.35 -16.60
CA ALA A 171 -3.52 9.36 -17.11
C ALA A 171 -2.90 7.97 -17.38
N CYS A 172 -1.80 7.64 -16.70
CA CYS A 172 -1.28 6.28 -16.62
C CYS A 172 -1.98 5.54 -15.48
N SER A 173 -2.37 4.29 -15.71
CA SER A 173 -2.93 3.45 -14.66
C SER A 173 -1.80 2.76 -13.90
N VAL A 174 -1.72 2.99 -12.60
CA VAL A 174 -0.77 2.37 -11.68
C VAL A 174 -1.50 1.29 -10.92
N VAL A 175 -1.07 0.04 -11.09
CA VAL A 175 -1.59 -1.11 -10.35
C VAL A 175 -0.60 -1.49 -9.27
N ASN A 176 -1.05 -1.43 -8.01
CA ASN A 176 -0.25 -1.85 -6.88
C ASN A 176 -0.71 -3.22 -6.40
N THR A 177 0.25 -4.11 -6.19
CA THR A 177 0.03 -5.46 -5.66
C THR A 177 0.72 -5.59 -4.32
N LEU A 178 -0.06 -5.90 -3.27
CA LEU A 178 0.44 -6.19 -1.95
C LEU A 178 0.22 -7.66 -1.63
N PHE A 179 1.19 -8.26 -0.92
CA PHE A 179 1.01 -9.54 -0.27
C PHE A 179 0.85 -9.36 1.23
N THR A 180 -0.07 -10.13 1.80
CA THR A 180 -0.26 -10.27 3.23
C THR A 180 -0.07 -11.73 3.62
N TYR A 181 0.75 -11.99 4.62
CA TYR A 181 0.89 -13.30 5.27
C TYR A 181 1.11 -13.06 6.76
N ARG A 182 0.15 -13.49 7.58
CA ARG A 182 0.11 -13.16 9.01
C ARG A 182 0.23 -11.65 9.22
N GLN A 183 1.14 -11.21 10.09
CA GLN A 183 1.33 -9.81 10.44
C GLN A 183 2.01 -8.99 9.31
N ASP A 184 2.68 -9.66 8.38
CA ASP A 184 3.44 -9.03 7.31
C ASP A 184 2.51 -8.63 6.17
N THR A 185 2.45 -7.33 5.88
CA THR A 185 1.78 -6.78 4.69
C THR A 185 2.77 -5.86 3.98
N LYS A 186 3.12 -6.20 2.74
CA LYS A 186 4.15 -5.49 1.96
C LYS A 186 3.69 -5.26 0.54
N LEU A 187 4.07 -4.12 -0.04
CA LEU A 187 3.98 -3.81 -1.46
C LEU A 187 5.03 -4.62 -2.20
N VAL A 188 4.58 -5.56 -3.04
CA VAL A 188 5.44 -6.51 -3.76
C VAL A 188 5.61 -6.18 -5.23
N SER A 189 4.69 -5.39 -5.80
CA SER A 189 4.84 -4.83 -7.14
C SER A 189 4.07 -3.52 -7.32
N VAL A 190 4.62 -2.68 -8.17
CA VAL A 190 4.01 -1.47 -8.75
C VAL A 190 4.14 -1.62 -10.25
N ASP A 191 3.03 -1.58 -10.97
CA ASP A 191 2.99 -1.85 -12.41
C ASP A 191 2.27 -0.72 -13.15
N PHE A 192 2.94 -0.16 -14.16
CA PHE A 192 2.43 0.94 -14.99
C PHE A 192 1.78 0.37 -16.25
N LEU A 193 0.47 0.57 -16.38
CA LEU A 193 -0.34 0.02 -17.47
C LEU A 193 -1.00 1.13 -18.27
N LYS A 194 -0.99 1.00 -19.59
CA LYS A 194 -1.72 1.92 -20.49
C LYS A 194 -3.23 1.75 -20.42
N ARG A 195 -3.70 0.55 -20.09
CA ARG A 195 -5.12 0.22 -19.97
C ARG A 195 -5.28 -0.91 -18.97
N VAL A 196 -6.22 -0.75 -18.06
CA VAL A 196 -6.59 -1.77 -17.08
C VAL A 196 -7.93 -2.40 -17.45
N ASN A 197 -7.98 -3.73 -17.42
CA ASN A 197 -9.17 -4.54 -17.57
C ASN A 197 -8.99 -5.88 -16.83
N ASN A 198 -9.99 -6.74 -16.90
CA ASN A 198 -9.96 -8.04 -16.23
C ASN A 198 -8.78 -8.93 -16.65
N THR A 199 -8.45 -8.97 -17.94
CA THR A 199 -7.35 -9.80 -18.45
C THR A 199 -5.99 -9.24 -18.06
N THR A 200 -5.80 -7.92 -18.14
CA THR A 200 -4.50 -7.30 -17.79
C THR A 200 -4.17 -7.49 -16.32
N ILE A 201 -5.15 -7.40 -15.41
CA ILE A 201 -4.93 -7.68 -13.98
C ILE A 201 -4.42 -9.11 -13.76
N GLY A 202 -5.05 -10.10 -14.40
CA GLY A 202 -4.59 -11.49 -14.31
C GLY A 202 -3.20 -11.69 -14.92
N GLN A 203 -2.91 -11.06 -16.07
CA GLN A 203 -1.60 -11.08 -16.72
C GLN A 203 -0.51 -10.40 -15.88
N THR A 204 -0.86 -9.41 -15.06
CA THR A 204 0.05 -8.78 -14.10
C THR A 204 0.27 -9.68 -12.88
N LEU A 205 -0.79 -10.27 -12.34
CA LEU A 205 -0.70 -11.04 -11.09
C LEU A 205 0.06 -12.37 -11.23
N LEU A 206 -0.20 -13.14 -12.30
CA LEU A 206 0.38 -14.48 -12.45
C LEU A 206 1.93 -14.48 -12.49
N PRO A 207 2.60 -13.59 -13.23
CA PRO A 207 4.07 -13.46 -13.18
C PRO A 207 4.59 -13.05 -11.80
N ILE A 208 3.86 -12.20 -11.07
CA ILE A 208 4.23 -11.81 -9.70
C ILE A 208 4.18 -13.05 -8.79
N LEU A 209 3.13 -13.86 -8.83
CA LEU A 209 3.08 -15.09 -8.03
C LEU A 209 4.25 -16.04 -8.36
N HIS A 210 4.58 -16.16 -9.65
CA HIS A 210 5.71 -16.97 -10.10
C HIS A 210 7.06 -16.45 -9.58
N SER A 211 7.31 -15.15 -9.60
CA SER A 211 8.58 -14.58 -9.12
C SER A 211 8.82 -14.77 -7.61
N TYR A 212 7.75 -14.98 -6.84
CA TYR A 212 7.81 -15.30 -5.41
C TYR A 212 7.72 -16.81 -5.10
N ASN A 213 7.80 -17.68 -6.11
CA ASN A 213 7.65 -19.14 -5.99
C ASN A 213 6.34 -19.57 -5.28
N ILE A 214 5.26 -18.84 -5.53
CA ILE A 214 3.94 -19.13 -4.95
C ILE A 214 3.17 -19.99 -5.94
N SER A 215 2.89 -21.23 -5.55
CA SER A 215 2.03 -22.13 -6.32
C SER A 215 0.60 -21.61 -6.37
N LEU A 216 -0.06 -21.75 -7.53
CA LEU A 216 -1.42 -21.25 -7.76
C LEU A 216 -2.48 -21.93 -6.87
N ASN A 217 -2.15 -23.04 -6.21
CA ASN A 217 -3.03 -23.75 -5.28
C ASN A 217 -2.96 -23.23 -3.83
N ILE A 218 -2.09 -22.26 -3.54
CA ILE A 218 -1.75 -21.84 -2.17
C ILE A 218 -2.35 -20.46 -1.78
N PRO A 219 -2.50 -19.47 -2.68
CA PRO A 219 -3.16 -18.20 -2.35
C PRO A 219 -4.57 -18.40 -1.78
N ARG A 220 -4.87 -17.70 -0.67
CA ARG A 220 -6.14 -17.84 0.06
C ARG A 220 -7.17 -16.78 -0.37
N LEU A 221 -6.76 -15.52 -0.41
CA LEU A 221 -7.65 -14.38 -0.67
C LEU A 221 -7.17 -13.51 -1.81
N PHE A 222 -8.15 -12.96 -2.54
CA PHE A 222 -7.97 -11.86 -3.47
C PHE A 222 -8.86 -10.69 -3.03
N LEU A 223 -8.26 -9.64 -2.47
CA LEU A 223 -8.95 -8.45 -1.97
C LEU A 223 -8.80 -7.30 -2.97
N THR A 224 -9.92 -6.76 -3.43
CA THR A 224 -9.94 -5.64 -4.40
C THR A 224 -10.98 -4.60 -4.02
N ASP A 225 -10.92 -3.43 -4.66
CA ASP A 225 -12.08 -2.56 -4.75
C ASP A 225 -13.24 -3.33 -5.42
N SER A 226 -14.48 -2.94 -5.15
CA SER A 226 -15.65 -3.70 -5.62
C SER A 226 -15.95 -3.53 -7.12
N ALA A 227 -14.97 -3.11 -7.92
CA ALA A 227 -15.10 -2.80 -9.33
C ALA A 227 -15.55 -4.01 -10.18
N ALA A 228 -16.34 -3.72 -11.20
CA ALA A 228 -16.92 -4.74 -12.07
C ALA A 228 -15.85 -5.57 -12.81
N TYR A 229 -14.76 -4.92 -13.26
CA TYR A 229 -13.68 -5.61 -13.98
C TYR A 229 -12.82 -6.48 -13.04
N MET A 230 -12.63 -6.09 -11.78
CA MET A 230 -11.94 -6.92 -10.77
C MET A 230 -12.75 -8.18 -10.44
N LYS A 231 -14.07 -8.03 -10.24
CA LYS A 231 -14.98 -9.17 -10.09
C LYS A 231 -14.96 -10.09 -11.32
N LYS A 232 -14.90 -9.51 -12.52
CA LYS A 232 -14.78 -10.25 -13.78
C LYS A 232 -13.43 -10.99 -13.88
N CYS A 233 -12.32 -10.35 -13.49
CA CYS A 233 -10.99 -10.96 -13.41
C CYS A 233 -11.01 -12.18 -12.51
N PHE A 234 -11.56 -12.04 -11.31
CA PHE A 234 -11.68 -13.17 -10.39
C PHE A 234 -12.45 -14.33 -11.02
N ARG A 235 -13.67 -14.09 -11.52
CA ARG A 235 -14.53 -15.17 -12.05
C ARG A 235 -13.96 -15.86 -13.29
N GLU A 236 -13.42 -15.09 -14.24
CA GLU A 236 -13.07 -15.61 -15.57
C GLU A 236 -11.59 -15.97 -15.71
N VAL A 237 -10.70 -15.37 -14.91
CA VAL A 237 -9.25 -15.55 -15.05
C VAL A 237 -8.67 -16.27 -13.83
N LEU A 238 -8.95 -15.78 -12.61
CA LEU A 238 -8.28 -16.29 -11.41
C LEU A 238 -8.93 -17.57 -10.88
N LYS A 239 -10.26 -17.64 -10.77
CA LYS A 239 -10.98 -18.78 -10.20
C LYS A 239 -10.76 -20.10 -10.97
N PRO A 240 -10.71 -20.11 -12.33
CA PRO A 240 -10.39 -21.33 -13.06
C PRO A 240 -8.95 -21.84 -12.83
N VAL A 241 -8.02 -20.94 -12.52
CA VAL A 241 -6.59 -21.24 -12.35
C VAL A 241 -6.23 -21.48 -10.87
N MET A 242 -6.97 -20.86 -9.96
CA MET A 242 -6.81 -20.95 -8.50
C MET A 242 -8.19 -21.27 -7.87
N PRO A 243 -8.65 -22.53 -7.93
CA PRO A 243 -10.01 -22.91 -7.52
C PRO A 243 -10.33 -22.63 -6.05
N GLN A 244 -9.34 -22.69 -5.16
CA GLN A 244 -9.47 -22.41 -3.72
C GLN A 244 -9.46 -20.92 -3.38
N LEU A 245 -9.11 -20.04 -4.32
CA LEU A 245 -9.05 -18.60 -4.09
C LEU A 245 -10.45 -18.03 -3.82
N ILE A 246 -10.55 -17.21 -2.77
CA ILE A 246 -11.77 -16.50 -2.41
C ILE A 246 -11.61 -15.01 -2.73
N HIS A 247 -12.57 -14.45 -3.46
CA HIS A 247 -12.61 -13.00 -3.71
C HIS A 247 -13.24 -12.29 -2.52
N VAL A 248 -12.59 -11.22 -2.07
CA VAL A 248 -13.10 -10.32 -1.05
C VAL A 248 -13.25 -8.95 -1.71
N PRO A 249 -14.44 -8.57 -2.19
CA PRO A 249 -14.71 -7.18 -2.50
C PRO A 249 -14.62 -6.36 -1.20
N CYS A 250 -13.81 -5.32 -1.13
CA CYS A 250 -13.52 -4.59 0.10
C CYS A 250 -14.80 -4.16 0.87
N PRO A 251 -15.08 -4.73 2.06
CA PRO A 251 -16.23 -4.33 2.89
C PRO A 251 -16.24 -2.83 3.22
N ALA A 252 -15.09 -2.23 3.50
CA ALA A 252 -15.00 -0.80 3.78
C ALA A 252 -15.45 0.06 2.59
N HIS A 253 -15.21 -0.39 1.35
CA HIS A 253 -15.70 0.29 0.15
C HIS A 253 -17.21 0.12 -0.02
N ILE A 254 -17.74 -1.10 0.21
CA ILE A 254 -19.18 -1.38 0.15
C ILE A 254 -19.93 -0.52 1.18
N LEU A 255 -19.42 -0.44 2.40
CA LEU A 255 -20.02 0.32 3.48
C LEU A 255 -19.95 1.84 3.22
N ASN A 256 -18.86 2.32 2.62
CA ASN A 256 -18.81 3.69 2.13
C ASN A 256 -19.89 3.95 1.07
N LEU A 257 -20.06 3.05 0.09
CA LEU A 257 -21.13 3.18 -0.92
C LEU A 257 -22.53 3.20 -0.29
N ILE A 258 -22.74 2.48 0.82
CA ILE A 258 -23.99 2.50 1.59
C ILE A 258 -24.15 3.85 2.29
N GLY A 259 -23.13 4.35 2.99
CA GLY A 259 -23.16 5.68 3.60
C GLY A 259 -23.39 6.82 2.59
N GLU A 260 -22.87 6.68 1.36
CA GLU A 260 -23.09 7.67 0.30
C GLU A 260 -24.56 7.77 -0.14
N THR A 261 -25.40 6.75 0.10
CA THR A 261 -26.82 6.82 -0.27
C THR A 261 -27.59 7.89 0.47
N TRP A 262 -27.18 8.21 1.71
CA TRP A 262 -27.79 9.30 2.47
C TRP A 262 -27.61 10.63 1.75
N ARG A 263 -26.54 10.78 0.97
CA ARG A 263 -26.38 11.96 0.13
C ARG A 263 -27.53 12.04 -0.85
N GLU A 264 -27.94 10.95 -1.49
CA GLU A 264 -28.93 10.92 -2.59
C GLU A 264 -30.36 11.32 -2.17
N LEU A 265 -30.64 11.45 -0.88
CA LEU A 265 -31.93 11.91 -0.38
C LEU A 265 -32.32 13.31 -0.90
N PRO A 266 -33.55 13.49 -1.41
CA PRO A 266 -34.04 14.77 -1.91
C PRO A 266 -33.96 15.91 -0.89
N GLN A 267 -34.12 15.59 0.40
CA GLN A 267 -34.06 16.55 1.50
C GLN A 267 -32.71 17.26 1.60
N PHE A 268 -31.62 16.65 1.12
CA PHE A 268 -30.28 17.25 1.12
C PHE A 268 -29.91 17.97 -0.19
N LEU A 269 -30.83 18.10 -1.15
CA LEU A 269 -30.54 18.71 -2.46
C LEU A 269 -30.07 20.17 -2.34
N LEU A 270 -30.67 20.95 -1.44
CA LEU A 270 -30.27 22.34 -1.20
C LEU A 270 -28.85 22.41 -0.63
N LEU A 271 -28.54 21.58 0.37
CA LEU A 271 -27.22 21.47 0.97
C LEU A 271 -26.16 21.07 -0.06
N LYS A 272 -26.46 20.09 -0.93
CA LYS A 272 -25.58 19.71 -2.04
C LYS A 272 -25.31 20.87 -2.98
N THR A 273 -26.36 21.59 -3.38
CA THR A 273 -26.25 22.72 -4.30
C THR A 273 -25.38 23.82 -3.69
N PHE A 274 -25.56 24.08 -2.39
CA PHE A 274 -24.74 25.01 -1.64
C PHE A 274 -23.27 24.57 -1.58
N LEU A 275 -22.98 23.33 -1.16
CA LEU A 275 -21.62 22.78 -1.10
C LEU A 275 -20.93 22.77 -2.46
N ALA A 276 -21.66 22.44 -3.54
CA ALA A 276 -21.16 22.50 -4.91
C ALA A 276 -20.76 23.93 -5.30
N LYS A 277 -21.59 24.93 -4.97
CA LYS A 277 -21.28 26.35 -5.19
C LYS A 277 -20.07 26.83 -4.39
N ILE A 278 -19.92 26.40 -3.12
CA ILE A 278 -18.70 26.69 -2.34
C ILE A 278 -17.47 26.08 -3.04
N LYS A 279 -17.56 24.82 -3.47
CA LYS A 279 -16.45 24.14 -4.16
C LYS A 279 -16.06 24.85 -5.46
N GLU A 280 -17.04 25.27 -6.25
CA GLU A 280 -16.81 26.07 -7.44
C GLU A 280 -16.17 27.43 -7.12
N ALA A 281 -16.69 28.13 -6.11
CA ALA A 281 -16.23 29.45 -5.76
C ALA A 281 -14.82 29.46 -5.14
N PHE A 282 -14.48 28.49 -4.28
CA PHE A 282 -13.28 28.53 -3.45
C PHE A 282 -12.23 27.47 -3.77
N VAL A 283 -12.61 26.28 -4.25
CA VAL A 283 -11.64 25.19 -4.50
C VAL A 283 -11.10 25.26 -5.92
N LYS A 284 -11.98 25.50 -6.90
CA LYS A 284 -11.59 25.56 -8.32
C LYS A 284 -10.88 26.87 -8.71
N SER A 285 -10.87 27.87 -7.83
CA SER A 285 -10.23 29.19 -8.06
C SER A 285 -9.03 29.42 -7.13
N PRO A 286 -7.79 29.23 -7.61
CA PRO A 286 -6.57 29.45 -6.81
C PRO A 286 -6.49 30.86 -6.20
N ALA A 287 -6.94 31.88 -6.95
CA ALA A 287 -6.93 33.27 -6.50
C ALA A 287 -7.89 33.54 -5.32
N ARG A 288 -9.06 32.88 -5.29
CA ARG A 288 -10.03 33.02 -4.19
C ARG A 288 -9.59 32.21 -2.97
N ARG A 289 -9.03 31.02 -3.18
CA ARG A 289 -8.40 30.23 -2.12
C ARG A 289 -7.28 30.98 -1.41
N ASN A 290 -6.39 31.63 -2.16
CA ASN A 290 -5.32 32.43 -1.58
C ASN A 290 -5.86 33.62 -0.78
N ARG A 291 -6.88 34.33 -1.30
CA ARG A 291 -7.54 35.42 -0.58
C ARG A 291 -8.17 34.96 0.74
N TYR A 292 -8.84 33.80 0.74
CA TYR A 292 -9.41 33.21 1.95
C TYR A 292 -8.33 32.86 2.98
N ILE A 293 -7.25 32.19 2.57
CA ILE A 293 -6.13 31.86 3.45
C ILE A 293 -5.48 33.13 4.03
N THR A 294 -5.29 34.17 3.22
CA THR A 294 -4.77 35.47 3.68
C THR A 294 -5.70 36.11 4.71
N HIS A 295 -7.01 36.08 4.48
CA HIS A 295 -8.00 36.59 5.43
C HIS A 295 -7.93 35.84 6.78
N LEU A 296 -7.82 34.52 6.78
CA LEU A 296 -7.69 33.74 8.03
C LEU A 296 -6.40 34.10 8.80
N LYS A 297 -5.27 34.27 8.10
CA LYS A 297 -4.02 34.73 8.74
C LYS A 297 -4.14 36.12 9.35
N MET A 298 -4.81 37.03 8.65
CA MET A 298 -5.06 38.39 9.13
C MET A 298 -5.95 38.42 10.38
N ASN A 299 -6.79 37.40 10.58
CA ASN A 299 -7.64 37.25 11.76
C ASN A 299 -7.05 36.33 12.84
N GLY A 300 -5.72 36.16 12.86
CA GLY A 300 -5.02 35.48 13.95
C GLY A 300 -4.95 33.95 13.86
N ILE A 301 -5.41 33.33 12.77
CA ILE A 301 -5.27 31.89 12.58
C ILE A 301 -3.88 31.58 12.02
N GLY A 302 -2.98 31.09 12.89
CA GLY A 302 -1.58 30.80 12.55
C GLY A 302 -1.39 29.67 11.53
N SER A 303 -2.32 28.70 11.50
CA SER A 303 -2.34 27.61 10.51
C SER A 303 -3.70 27.54 9.80
N PRO A 304 -3.93 28.34 8.75
CA PRO A 304 -5.18 28.35 8.01
C PRO A 304 -5.33 27.07 7.17
N HIS A 305 -6.37 26.29 7.47
CA HIS A 305 -6.72 25.10 6.71
C HIS A 305 -7.50 25.46 5.43
N LYS A 306 -7.51 24.54 4.46
CA LYS A 306 -8.43 24.67 3.31
C LYS A 306 -9.86 24.54 3.82
N ILE A 307 -10.83 25.11 3.11
CA ILE A 307 -12.25 24.85 3.42
C ILE A 307 -12.46 23.33 3.39
N PRO A 308 -12.85 22.70 4.50
CA PRO A 308 -13.15 21.28 4.52
C PRO A 308 -14.38 21.09 3.64
N LEU A 309 -14.19 20.43 2.50
CA LEU A 309 -15.27 20.17 1.55
C LEU A 309 -15.26 18.71 1.17
N PRO A 310 -16.45 18.13 0.96
CA PRO A 310 -16.52 16.76 0.51
C PRO A 310 -15.90 16.59 -0.88
N ASN A 311 -14.72 15.96 -0.90
CA ASN A 311 -14.07 15.38 -2.07
C ASN A 311 -14.53 13.94 -2.33
N GLN A 312 -15.17 13.72 -3.48
CA GLN A 312 -15.52 12.39 -4.02
C GLN A 312 -14.34 11.40 -4.04
N THR A 313 -13.11 11.89 -4.14
CA THR A 313 -11.88 11.07 -4.30
C THR A 313 -11.19 10.68 -2.99
N LYS A 314 -11.70 11.10 -1.82
CA LYS A 314 -11.17 10.66 -0.52
C LYS A 314 -12.30 10.06 0.30
N TRP A 315 -12.12 8.83 0.78
CA TRP A 315 -13.08 7.97 1.49
C TRP A 315 -13.67 8.53 2.80
N ASN A 316 -13.51 9.82 3.06
CA ASN A 316 -13.74 10.51 4.32
C ASN A 316 -14.05 12.00 4.08
N SER A 317 -14.67 12.34 2.96
CA SER A 317 -14.92 13.73 2.58
C SER A 317 -15.77 14.53 3.58
N TRP A 318 -16.52 13.84 4.42
CA TRP A 318 -17.28 14.40 5.53
C TRP A 318 -16.57 14.26 6.88
N ARG A 319 -15.48 13.48 6.99
CA ARG A 319 -14.72 13.28 8.24
C ARG A 319 -14.11 14.58 8.77
N GLU A 320 -13.60 15.44 7.88
CA GLU A 320 -13.11 16.78 8.25
C GLU A 320 -14.25 17.74 8.68
N TYR A 321 -15.51 17.40 8.37
CA TYR A 321 -16.70 18.13 8.84
C TYR A 321 -17.32 17.47 10.10
N GLU A 322 -17.10 16.17 10.29
CA GLU A 322 -17.67 15.33 11.35
C GLU A 322 -16.85 15.36 12.65
N GLU A 323 -15.52 15.58 12.59
CA GLU A 323 -14.72 15.85 13.79
C GLU A 323 -15.18 17.11 14.56
N GLU A 324 -15.88 18.03 13.88
CA GLU A 324 -16.56 19.16 14.53
C GLU A 324 -18.04 18.89 14.90
N SER A 325 -18.68 17.81 14.42
CA SER A 325 -20.16 17.66 14.46
C SER A 325 -20.74 16.73 15.54
N GLN A 326 -19.95 16.12 16.45
CA GLN A 326 -20.49 15.30 17.56
C GLN A 326 -21.59 14.27 17.18
N ASN A 327 -21.54 13.66 15.99
CA ASN A 327 -22.59 12.74 15.56
C ASN A 327 -22.25 11.27 15.94
N GLU A 328 -22.72 10.81 17.10
CA GLU A 328 -22.48 9.44 17.60
C GLU A 328 -23.06 8.34 16.70
N MET A 329 -24.06 8.63 15.85
CA MET A 329 -24.64 7.65 14.93
C MET A 329 -23.65 7.26 13.82
N ILE A 330 -22.95 8.25 13.26
CA ILE A 330 -21.88 8.04 12.28
C ILE A 330 -20.66 7.49 12.99
N LYS A 331 -20.33 7.94 14.20
CA LYS A 331 -19.31 7.30 15.03
C LYS A 331 -19.65 5.87 15.40
N THR A 332 -20.92 5.45 15.50
CA THR A 332 -21.31 4.06 15.79
C THR A 332 -21.15 3.18 14.55
N ILE A 333 -21.58 3.67 13.38
CA ILE A 333 -21.33 2.99 12.09
C ILE A 333 -19.82 2.92 11.82
N HIS A 334 -19.07 3.98 12.11
CA HIS A 334 -17.62 4.01 11.98
C HIS A 334 -16.93 3.20 13.08
N SER A 335 -17.34 3.22 14.35
CA SER A 335 -16.72 2.50 15.47
C SER A 335 -16.88 0.99 15.34
N THR A 336 -18.04 0.55 14.83
CA THR A 336 -18.28 -0.83 14.39
C THR A 336 -17.24 -1.27 13.33
N LEU A 337 -16.66 -0.32 12.59
CA LEU A 337 -15.66 -0.51 11.54
C LEU A 337 -14.25 0.03 11.90
N GLN A 338 -14.05 0.69 13.05
CA GLN A 338 -12.80 1.32 13.49
C GLN A 338 -11.83 0.30 14.09
N ASN A 339 -11.59 -0.78 13.37
CA ASN A 339 -10.25 -1.35 13.34
C ASN A 339 -9.70 -1.43 11.91
N SER A 340 -10.36 -0.80 10.93
CA SER A 340 -9.92 -0.81 9.52
C SER A 340 -9.35 0.53 9.00
N ARG A 341 -9.46 1.64 9.76
CA ARG A 341 -9.12 2.99 9.26
C ARG A 341 -8.34 3.91 10.22
N ASP A 342 -8.07 3.52 11.46
CA ASP A 342 -7.29 4.37 12.37
C ASP A 342 -5.79 4.10 12.26
N VAL A 343 -5.14 5.06 11.58
CA VAL A 343 -3.85 5.68 11.93
C VAL A 343 -2.88 4.76 12.69
N GLY A 344 -1.96 4.13 11.95
CA GLY A 344 -0.59 3.90 12.42
C GLY A 344 -0.34 3.05 13.66
N GLN A 345 -1.33 2.41 14.29
CA GLN A 345 -1.12 1.58 15.48
C GLN A 345 -1.88 0.25 15.40
N GLN A 346 -1.08 -0.81 15.25
CA GLN A 346 -1.41 -2.24 15.37
C GLN A 346 -2.34 -2.78 14.28
N ASN A 347 -1.78 -3.55 13.32
CA ASN A 347 -2.56 -4.60 12.68
C ASN A 347 -3.15 -5.42 13.84
N LYS A 348 -4.48 -5.52 13.92
CA LYS A 348 -5.14 -6.42 14.86
C LYS A 348 -5.72 -7.62 14.10
N PRO A 349 -5.77 -8.81 14.70
CA PRO A 349 -6.42 -10.00 14.15
C PRO A 349 -7.96 -9.86 14.14
N VAL A 350 -8.48 -8.97 13.29
CA VAL A 350 -9.90 -8.58 13.28
C VAL A 350 -10.80 -9.51 12.47
N PHE A 351 -10.21 -10.36 11.62
CA PHE A 351 -10.97 -11.19 10.67
C PHE A 351 -12.04 -12.08 11.34
N PRO A 352 -11.78 -12.72 12.50
CA PRO A 352 -12.80 -13.50 13.23
C PRO A 352 -14.02 -12.70 13.70
N PHE A 353 -13.92 -11.37 13.81
CA PHE A 353 -14.96 -10.51 14.36
C PHE A 353 -15.83 -9.87 13.27
N VAL A 354 -15.45 -10.01 11.99
CA VAL A 354 -16.12 -9.35 10.86
C VAL A 354 -17.58 -9.76 10.75
N GLU A 355 -17.87 -11.05 10.86
CA GLU A 355 -19.23 -11.57 10.73
C GLU A 355 -20.16 -10.99 11.80
N GLY A 356 -19.76 -11.07 13.08
CA GLY A 356 -20.51 -10.52 14.21
C GLY A 356 -20.73 -9.01 14.08
N ARG A 357 -19.71 -8.25 13.66
CA ARG A 357 -19.83 -6.81 13.40
C ARG A 357 -20.82 -6.50 12.27
N LEU A 358 -20.80 -7.29 11.19
CA LEU A 358 -21.75 -7.14 10.10
C LEU A 358 -23.18 -7.49 10.54
N GLN A 359 -23.37 -8.48 11.41
CA GLN A 359 -24.68 -8.82 11.99
C GLN A 359 -25.19 -7.70 12.89
N GLN A 360 -24.34 -7.14 13.76
CA GLN A 360 -24.67 -5.98 14.59
C GLN A 360 -25.05 -4.77 13.74
N LEU A 361 -24.28 -4.49 12.69
CA LEU A 361 -24.58 -3.41 11.75
C LEU A 361 -25.89 -3.63 11.00
N THR A 362 -26.19 -4.89 10.63
CA THR A 362 -27.47 -5.24 10.00
C THR A 362 -28.63 -4.92 10.93
N ALA A 363 -28.56 -5.42 12.17
CA ALA A 363 -29.59 -5.17 13.19
C ALA A 363 -29.76 -3.67 13.47
N PHE A 364 -28.66 -2.92 13.55
CA PHE A 364 -28.69 -1.47 13.75
C PHE A 364 -29.36 -0.73 12.60
N ILE A 365 -29.01 -1.03 11.35
CA ILE A 365 -29.62 -0.36 10.19
C ILE A 365 -31.11 -0.72 10.11
N GLU A 366 -31.44 -2.00 10.30
CA GLU A 366 -32.81 -2.50 10.23
C GLU A 366 -33.70 -1.89 11.31
N SER A 367 -33.25 -1.86 12.57
CA SER A 367 -34.02 -1.29 13.69
C SER A 367 -34.34 0.19 13.50
N ASN A 368 -33.48 0.92 12.78
CA ASN A 368 -33.63 2.35 12.53
C ASN A 368 -34.51 2.70 11.31
N THR A 369 -34.94 1.71 10.51
CA THR A 369 -35.86 1.94 9.38
C THR A 369 -37.26 2.37 9.82
N THR A 370 -37.67 1.98 11.03
CA THR A 370 -38.98 2.30 11.62
C THR A 370 -38.86 2.84 13.05
N ALA A 371 -37.70 3.39 13.41
CA ALA A 371 -37.46 3.86 14.77
C ALA A 371 -38.32 5.10 15.07
N PRO A 372 -39.07 5.11 16.19
CA PRO A 372 -39.81 6.29 16.62
C PRO A 372 -38.89 7.33 17.28
N TYR A 373 -37.63 6.96 17.57
CA TYR A 373 -36.70 7.75 18.35
C TYR A 373 -35.25 7.42 17.98
N PHE A 374 -34.40 8.45 17.86
CA PHE A 374 -33.01 8.35 17.40
C PHE A 374 -31.98 8.76 18.46
N GLY A 375 -32.37 8.76 19.73
CA GLY A 375 -31.46 9.06 20.84
C GLY A 375 -31.41 10.55 21.23
N PRO A 376 -30.93 10.84 22.45
CA PRO A 376 -30.99 12.17 23.04
C PRO A 376 -30.04 13.16 22.36
N GLU A 377 -28.95 12.68 21.75
CA GLU A 377 -27.96 13.54 21.10
C GLU A 377 -28.51 14.19 19.84
N ILE A 378 -29.12 13.40 18.96
CA ILE A 378 -29.77 13.91 17.75
C ILE A 378 -30.93 14.83 18.12
N GLU A 379 -31.72 14.45 19.12
CA GLU A 379 -32.81 15.29 19.63
C GLU A 379 -32.31 16.64 20.14
N ASN A 380 -31.24 16.65 20.93
CA ASN A 380 -30.62 17.86 21.45
C ASN A 380 -30.11 18.76 20.32
N ILE A 381 -29.46 18.21 19.29
CA ILE A 381 -28.98 18.97 18.13
C ILE A 381 -30.16 19.63 17.40
N ILE A 382 -31.24 18.90 17.15
CA ILE A 382 -32.42 19.43 16.45
C ILE A 382 -33.05 20.56 17.28
N ARG A 383 -33.20 20.35 18.59
CA ARG A 383 -33.77 21.35 19.51
C ARG A 383 -32.88 22.59 19.66
N GLN A 384 -31.55 22.43 19.66
CA GLN A 384 -30.59 23.56 19.68
C GLN A 384 -30.77 24.49 18.48
N HIS A 385 -31.16 23.94 17.32
CA HIS A 385 -31.49 24.70 16.13
C HIS A 385 -32.97 25.12 16.05
N LEU A 386 -33.72 25.02 17.15
CA LEU A 386 -35.12 25.43 17.28
C LEU A 386 -36.09 24.68 16.36
N PHE A 387 -35.77 23.44 16.00
CA PHE A 387 -36.62 22.57 15.21
C PHE A 387 -37.37 21.53 16.08
N ASN A 388 -38.47 20.98 15.56
CA ASN A 388 -39.19 19.88 16.20
C ASN A 388 -38.61 18.52 15.75
N PRO A 389 -38.12 17.67 16.67
CA PRO A 389 -37.57 16.35 16.32
C PRO A 389 -38.51 15.43 15.52
N ASP A 390 -39.82 15.49 15.78
CA ASP A 390 -40.81 14.64 15.11
C ASP A 390 -40.88 14.90 13.60
N ASP A 391 -40.50 16.10 13.15
CA ASP A 391 -40.46 16.43 11.72
C ASP A 391 -39.28 15.76 10.99
N PHE A 392 -38.24 15.36 11.74
CA PHE A 392 -36.99 14.81 11.20
C PHE A 392 -36.93 13.28 11.29
N TYR A 393 -37.59 12.66 12.28
CA TYR A 393 -37.58 11.20 12.44
C TYR A 393 -38.04 10.44 11.19
N PRO A 394 -39.11 10.85 10.46
CA PRO A 394 -39.46 10.20 9.20
C PRO A 394 -38.37 10.31 8.13
N ILE A 395 -37.61 11.41 8.11
CA ILE A 395 -36.49 11.63 7.18
C ILE A 395 -35.34 10.66 7.52
N PHE A 396 -35.03 10.49 8.80
CA PHE A 396 -34.01 9.52 9.24
C PHE A 396 -34.44 8.08 8.94
N CYS A 397 -35.67 7.69 9.24
CA CYS A 397 -36.23 6.39 8.85
C CYS A 397 -36.07 6.14 7.35
N GLN A 398 -36.39 7.14 6.52
CA GLN A 398 -36.19 7.04 5.07
C GLN A 398 -34.71 6.88 4.69
N ALA A 399 -33.79 7.59 5.36
CA ALA A 399 -32.35 7.45 5.15
C ALA A 399 -31.87 6.03 5.48
N PHE A 400 -32.31 5.48 6.61
CA PHE A 400 -32.02 4.11 7.02
C PHE A 400 -32.64 3.09 6.07
N GLN A 401 -33.85 3.31 5.56
CA GLN A 401 -34.47 2.43 4.57
C GLN A 401 -33.66 2.35 3.28
N VAL A 402 -33.17 3.50 2.77
CA VAL A 402 -32.33 3.53 1.57
C VAL A 402 -31.00 2.83 1.82
N ALA A 403 -30.37 3.07 2.97
CA ALA A 403 -29.14 2.39 3.36
C ALA A 403 -29.35 0.87 3.50
N TYR A 404 -30.45 0.44 4.13
CA TYR A 404 -30.82 -0.96 4.29
C TYR A 404 -30.99 -1.65 2.94
N ASN A 405 -31.73 -1.04 2.01
CA ASN A 405 -31.94 -1.61 0.68
C ASN A 405 -30.61 -1.86 -0.05
N LYS A 406 -29.65 -0.93 0.07
CA LYS A 406 -28.31 -1.08 -0.54
C LYS A 406 -27.44 -2.07 0.24
N PHE A 407 -27.52 -2.09 1.56
CA PHE A 407 -26.85 -3.05 2.42
C PHE A 407 -27.27 -4.48 2.08
N SER A 408 -28.58 -4.75 2.04
CA SER A 408 -29.17 -6.05 1.73
C SER A 408 -28.88 -6.52 0.31
N ALA A 409 -28.59 -5.60 -0.63
CA ALA A 409 -28.15 -5.95 -1.97
C ALA A 409 -26.68 -6.42 -2.05
N HIS A 410 -25.83 -6.06 -1.08
CA HIS A 410 -24.38 -6.29 -1.14
C HIS A 410 -23.83 -7.24 -0.08
N ILE A 411 -24.27 -7.13 1.18
CA ILE A 411 -23.63 -7.82 2.32
C ILE A 411 -24.10 -9.28 2.47
N PRO A 412 -25.41 -9.61 2.39
CA PRO A 412 -25.86 -11.00 2.52
C PRO A 412 -25.24 -11.93 1.47
N ASN A 413 -25.08 -11.43 0.25
CA ASN A 413 -24.49 -12.16 -0.89
C ASN A 413 -22.99 -11.89 -1.06
N HIS A 414 -22.31 -11.41 -0.01
CA HIS A 414 -20.89 -11.09 -0.10
C HIS A 414 -20.08 -12.38 -0.38
N PRO A 415 -19.19 -12.41 -1.39
CA PRO A 415 -18.51 -13.64 -1.81
C PRO A 415 -17.68 -14.32 -0.71
N ALA A 416 -17.19 -13.55 0.26
CA ALA A 416 -16.42 -14.06 1.40
C ALA A 416 -17.25 -14.28 2.68
N ARG A 417 -18.60 -14.16 2.62
CA ARG A 417 -19.47 -14.26 3.81
C ARG A 417 -19.32 -15.59 4.53
N SER A 418 -19.26 -16.70 3.79
CA SER A 418 -19.04 -18.03 4.35
C SER A 418 -17.72 -18.14 5.11
N LEU A 419 -16.66 -17.50 4.60
CA LEU A 419 -15.37 -17.45 5.26
C LEU A 419 -15.38 -16.53 6.49
N PHE A 420 -16.05 -15.38 6.43
CA PHE A 420 -16.26 -14.53 7.62
C PHE A 420 -16.97 -15.29 8.74
N TYR A 421 -18.02 -16.02 8.37
CA TYR A 421 -18.76 -16.87 9.30
C TYR A 421 -17.86 -17.96 9.90
N ALA A 422 -17.11 -18.68 9.06
CA ALA A 422 -16.26 -19.77 9.51
C ALA A 422 -15.12 -19.31 10.43
N CYS A 423 -14.49 -18.17 10.14
CA CYS A 423 -13.40 -17.66 10.97
C CYS A 423 -13.82 -17.19 12.37
N GLN A 424 -15.13 -17.04 12.65
CA GLN A 424 -15.59 -16.73 14.01
C GLN A 424 -15.17 -17.78 15.03
N VAL A 425 -14.96 -19.03 14.61
CA VAL A 425 -14.54 -20.12 15.51
C VAL A 425 -13.19 -19.86 16.16
N PHE A 426 -12.37 -19.03 15.54
CA PHE A 426 -11.09 -18.63 16.09
C PHE A 426 -11.21 -17.58 17.19
N ASN A 427 -12.41 -17.05 17.45
CA ASN A 427 -12.73 -16.32 18.66
C ASN A 427 -13.30 -17.30 19.71
N PRO A 428 -12.57 -17.63 20.79
CA PRO A 428 -13.05 -18.43 21.91
C PRO A 428 -14.43 -18.05 22.45
N GLN A 429 -14.76 -16.76 22.49
CA GLN A 429 -16.06 -16.27 22.96
C GLN A 429 -17.22 -16.76 22.08
N TYR A 430 -16.98 -16.90 20.77
CA TYR A 430 -18.00 -17.37 19.84
C TYR A 430 -18.36 -18.84 20.09
N ILE A 431 -17.37 -19.68 20.39
CA ILE A 431 -17.60 -21.10 20.75
C ILE A 431 -18.24 -21.21 22.14
N HIS A 432 -17.74 -20.44 23.11
CA HIS A 432 -18.23 -20.47 24.49
C HIS A 432 -19.71 -20.06 24.60
N LEU A 433 -20.09 -18.95 23.97
CA LEU A 433 -21.47 -18.41 23.98
C LEU A 433 -22.40 -19.12 22.97
N GLY A 434 -21.90 -20.19 22.33
CA GLY A 434 -22.58 -20.92 21.27
C GLY A 434 -23.52 -22.01 21.75
N ASP A 435 -24.41 -22.42 20.87
CA ASP A 435 -25.09 -23.71 21.00
C ASP A 435 -24.15 -24.87 20.59
N ILE A 436 -24.64 -26.10 20.71
CA ILE A 436 -23.89 -27.30 20.35
C ILE A 436 -23.52 -27.30 18.85
N GLN A 437 -24.31 -26.64 17.99
CA GLN A 437 -24.02 -26.58 16.55
C GLN A 437 -22.74 -25.81 16.26
N ARG A 438 -22.36 -24.81 17.08
CA ARG A 438 -21.07 -24.10 16.93
C ARG A 438 -19.84 -24.97 17.20
N LYS A 439 -20.02 -26.14 17.82
CA LYS A 439 -18.93 -27.09 18.08
C LYS A 439 -18.76 -28.12 16.96
N ASP A 440 -19.68 -28.15 16.00
CA ASP A 440 -19.59 -29.02 14.83
C ASP A 440 -18.66 -28.38 13.79
N ILE A 441 -17.48 -28.99 13.62
CA ILE A 441 -16.42 -28.52 12.73
C ILE A 441 -16.86 -28.46 11.26
N CYS A 442 -17.84 -29.28 10.86
CA CYS A 442 -18.31 -29.37 9.48
C CYS A 442 -19.04 -28.10 9.01
N HIS A 443 -19.51 -27.25 9.94
CA HIS A 443 -20.09 -25.94 9.59
C HIS A 443 -19.05 -24.93 9.07
N TYR A 444 -17.77 -25.25 9.16
CA TYR A 444 -16.66 -24.31 8.92
C TYR A 444 -15.80 -24.69 7.71
N SER A 445 -16.34 -25.46 6.78
CA SER A 445 -15.70 -25.91 5.52
C SER A 445 -15.20 -24.79 4.60
N ALA A 446 -15.61 -23.53 4.82
CA ALA A 446 -15.02 -22.40 4.11
C ALA A 446 -13.53 -22.18 4.47
N ILE A 447 -13.09 -22.71 5.62
CA ILE A 447 -11.66 -22.86 5.95
C ILE A 447 -11.18 -24.17 5.32
N MET A 448 -10.22 -24.07 4.41
CA MET A 448 -9.78 -25.20 3.58
C MET A 448 -9.33 -26.40 4.42
N GLU A 449 -8.64 -26.15 5.52
CA GLU A 449 -8.14 -27.18 6.43
C GLU A 449 -9.27 -27.85 7.27
N LEU A 450 -10.46 -27.24 7.34
CA LEU A 450 -11.61 -27.76 8.09
C LEU A 450 -12.66 -28.46 7.20
N ASP A 451 -12.59 -28.32 5.87
CA ASP A 451 -13.51 -29.01 4.94
C ASP A 451 -13.35 -30.54 4.97
N ASN A 452 -12.12 -31.00 5.23
CA ASN A 452 -11.79 -32.41 5.41
C ASN A 452 -10.65 -32.58 6.44
N PRO A 453 -10.95 -32.46 7.74
CA PRO A 453 -9.94 -32.41 8.78
C PRO A 453 -9.30 -33.78 9.00
N SER A 454 -8.01 -33.80 9.36
CA SER A 454 -7.35 -35.03 9.80
C SER A 454 -7.82 -35.45 11.19
N ASP A 455 -7.63 -36.74 11.54
CA ASP A 455 -7.95 -37.25 12.89
C ASP A 455 -7.24 -36.46 14.00
N SER A 456 -5.99 -36.03 13.76
CA SER A 456 -5.24 -35.18 14.69
C SER A 456 -5.89 -33.80 14.86
N LEU A 457 -6.37 -33.19 13.77
CA LEU A 457 -7.06 -31.91 13.82
C LEU A 457 -8.43 -32.03 14.52
N LEU A 458 -9.16 -33.13 14.29
CA LEU A 458 -10.39 -33.43 15.01
C LEU A 458 -10.17 -33.58 16.53
N CYS A 459 -9.06 -34.24 16.90
CA CYS A 459 -8.65 -34.34 18.30
C CYS A 459 -8.36 -32.96 18.91
N GLU A 460 -7.52 -32.15 18.26
CA GLU A 460 -7.23 -30.78 18.71
C GLU A 460 -8.50 -29.91 18.79
N TRP A 461 -9.41 -30.04 17.82
CA TRP A 461 -10.69 -29.35 17.82
C TRP A 461 -11.54 -29.70 19.03
N SER A 462 -11.61 -30.99 19.39
CA SER A 462 -12.35 -31.43 20.58
C SER A 462 -11.78 -30.80 21.87
N ILE A 463 -10.46 -30.77 22.00
CA ILE A 463 -9.76 -30.14 23.14
C ILE A 463 -10.04 -28.64 23.17
N TYR A 464 -10.01 -27.97 22.03
CA TYR A 464 -10.34 -26.54 21.94
C TYR A 464 -11.78 -26.25 22.41
N CYS A 465 -12.75 -27.04 21.95
CA CYS A 465 -14.15 -26.92 22.35
C CYS A 465 -14.38 -27.18 23.86
N GLU A 466 -13.56 -28.00 24.49
CA GLU A 466 -13.58 -28.22 25.94
C GLU A 466 -12.91 -27.07 26.70
N LEU A 467 -11.74 -26.61 26.24
CA LEU A 467 -10.99 -25.52 26.88
C LEU A 467 -11.76 -24.21 26.94
N THR A 468 -12.44 -23.87 25.85
CA THR A 468 -13.31 -22.69 25.79
C THR A 468 -14.47 -22.76 26.80
N GLY A 469 -14.85 -23.96 27.26
CA GLY A 469 -15.85 -24.15 28.31
C GLY A 469 -15.30 -24.07 29.74
N LEU A 470 -14.00 -24.31 29.95
CA LEU A 470 -13.40 -24.47 31.29
C LEU A 470 -12.50 -23.30 31.72
N GLU A 471 -11.77 -22.69 30.78
CA GLU A 471 -10.73 -21.68 31.03
C GLU A 471 -11.05 -20.38 30.27
N PHE A 472 -12.28 -19.89 30.40
CA PHE A 472 -12.75 -18.73 29.64
C PHE A 472 -12.20 -17.40 30.19
N ASN A 473 -11.61 -16.59 29.30
CA ASN A 473 -11.21 -15.22 29.61
C ASN A 473 -12.19 -14.23 28.98
N GLU A 474 -13.06 -13.63 29.80
CA GLU A 474 -14.04 -12.62 29.38
C GLU A 474 -13.40 -11.39 28.72
N ASN A 475 -12.14 -11.09 29.03
CA ASN A 475 -11.42 -9.93 28.49
C ASN A 475 -10.67 -10.22 27.18
N LEU A 476 -10.91 -11.37 26.55
CA LEU A 476 -10.31 -11.67 25.25
C LEU A 476 -10.92 -10.76 24.16
N ASP A 477 -10.07 -10.04 23.45
CA ASP A 477 -10.46 -9.14 22.37
C ASP A 477 -9.46 -9.25 21.20
N GLU A 478 -9.66 -8.41 20.19
CA GLU A 478 -8.79 -8.38 19.02
C GLU A 478 -7.33 -8.06 19.34
N THR A 479 -7.02 -7.40 20.46
CA THR A 479 -5.64 -7.00 20.79
C THR A 479 -4.82 -8.15 21.37
N ASN A 480 -5.47 -9.13 22.00
CA ASN A 480 -4.81 -10.23 22.70
C ASN A 480 -5.03 -11.61 22.05
N LEU A 481 -5.86 -11.69 20.99
CA LEU A 481 -6.18 -12.94 20.29
C LEU A 481 -4.95 -13.66 19.70
N ASP A 482 -4.00 -12.92 19.12
CA ASP A 482 -2.77 -13.50 18.56
C ASP A 482 -1.92 -14.18 19.63
N ASN A 483 -1.76 -13.53 20.79
CA ASN A 483 -1.01 -14.08 21.92
C ASN A 483 -1.71 -15.30 22.51
N TYR A 484 -3.04 -15.30 22.58
CA TYR A 484 -3.83 -16.46 23.02
C TYR A 484 -3.52 -17.71 22.17
N TRP A 485 -3.60 -17.59 20.84
CA TRP A 485 -3.34 -18.72 19.94
C TRP A 485 -1.87 -19.16 19.91
N LYS A 486 -0.92 -18.21 20.07
CA LYS A 486 0.50 -18.52 20.25
C LYS A 486 0.76 -19.33 21.52
N ASN A 487 0.12 -18.98 22.63
CA ASN A 487 0.26 -19.72 23.89
C ASN A 487 -0.35 -21.13 23.82
N LEU A 488 -1.40 -21.32 23.01
CA LEU A 488 -2.00 -22.62 22.78
C LEU A 488 -1.24 -23.51 21.79
N SER A 489 -0.25 -22.98 21.06
CA SER A 489 0.45 -23.73 20.01
C SER A 489 1.18 -24.99 20.50
N VAL A 490 1.52 -25.07 21.79
CA VAL A 490 2.13 -26.27 22.39
C VAL A 490 1.08 -27.37 22.57
N ARG A 491 -0.16 -27.00 22.89
CA ARG A 491 -1.28 -27.94 23.15
C ARG A 491 -2.07 -28.28 21.89
N LEU A 492 -2.21 -27.31 20.99
CA LEU A 492 -3.01 -27.36 19.76
C LEU A 492 -2.16 -26.92 18.55
N PRO A 493 -1.05 -27.63 18.23
CA PRO A 493 -0.10 -27.18 17.22
C PRO A 493 -0.69 -27.03 15.82
N ILE A 494 -1.60 -27.91 15.40
CA ILE A 494 -2.20 -27.86 14.07
C ILE A 494 -3.23 -26.72 14.01
N LEU A 495 -4.17 -26.69 14.95
CA LEU A 495 -5.24 -25.69 14.98
C LEU A 495 -4.67 -24.28 15.18
N SER A 496 -3.75 -24.08 16.13
CA SER A 496 -3.09 -22.77 16.31
C SER A 496 -2.38 -22.30 15.05
N ASN A 497 -1.72 -23.18 14.30
CA ASN A 497 -1.03 -22.80 13.07
C ASN A 497 -2.03 -22.38 11.98
N ILE A 498 -3.14 -23.11 11.81
CA ILE A 498 -4.23 -22.73 10.92
C ILE A 498 -4.80 -21.38 11.36
N THR A 499 -5.13 -21.22 12.63
CA THR A 499 -5.71 -20.00 13.16
C THR A 499 -4.82 -18.79 12.89
N LEU A 500 -3.52 -18.88 13.16
CA LEU A 500 -2.57 -17.79 12.92
C LEU A 500 -2.46 -17.39 11.44
N ASP A 501 -2.80 -18.27 10.50
CA ASP A 501 -2.88 -17.92 9.08
C ASP A 501 -4.19 -17.17 8.73
N TYR A 502 -5.28 -17.40 9.48
CA TYR A 502 -6.61 -16.86 9.18
C TYR A 502 -6.97 -15.59 9.95
N ILE A 503 -6.53 -15.43 11.21
CA ILE A 503 -6.95 -14.27 12.01
C ILE A 503 -6.42 -12.94 11.47
N TRP A 504 -5.32 -13.00 10.73
CA TRP A 504 -4.60 -11.88 10.15
C TRP A 504 -5.01 -11.55 8.71
N LEU A 505 -6.00 -12.26 8.16
CA LEU A 505 -6.47 -12.02 6.80
C LEU A 505 -6.96 -10.56 6.63
N PRO A 506 -6.63 -9.90 5.51
CA PRO A 506 -7.00 -8.51 5.31
C PRO A 506 -8.48 -8.35 4.96
N ILE A 507 -9.11 -7.32 5.54
CA ILE A 507 -10.53 -6.98 5.32
C ILE A 507 -10.72 -5.62 4.64
N SER A 508 -9.63 -4.93 4.31
CA SER A 508 -9.69 -3.58 3.73
C SER A 508 -8.53 -3.33 2.79
N SER A 509 -8.81 -2.70 1.65
CA SER A 509 -7.80 -2.26 0.70
C SER A 509 -7.07 -0.97 1.11
N CYS A 510 -7.31 -0.44 2.32
CA CYS A 510 -6.63 0.76 2.85
C CYS A 510 -5.09 0.67 2.81
N ALA A 511 -4.50 -0.52 2.91
CA ALA A 511 -3.06 -0.68 2.74
C ALA A 511 -2.60 -0.27 1.32
N VAL A 512 -3.36 -0.65 0.29
CA VAL A 512 -3.08 -0.26 -1.10
C VAL A 512 -3.34 1.23 -1.31
N GLU A 513 -4.40 1.78 -0.73
CA GLU A 513 -4.64 3.22 -0.80
C GLU A 513 -3.53 4.07 -0.17
N ARG A 514 -2.95 3.59 0.94
CA ARG A 514 -1.77 4.24 1.54
C ARG A 514 -0.60 4.20 0.56
N SER A 515 -0.38 3.08 -0.13
CA SER A 515 0.67 3.00 -1.15
C SER A 515 0.45 4.00 -2.28
N PHE A 516 -0.79 4.26 -2.68
CA PHE A 516 -1.12 5.31 -3.65
C PHE A 516 -0.92 6.72 -3.10
N SER A 517 -1.24 6.96 -1.84
CA SER A 517 -0.99 8.25 -1.19
C SER A 517 0.50 8.57 -1.14
N LEU A 518 1.33 7.57 -0.83
CA LEU A 518 2.79 7.70 -0.85
C LEU A 518 3.32 7.85 -2.27
N TYR A 519 2.80 7.08 -3.24
CA TYR A 519 3.11 7.25 -4.66
C TYR A 519 2.85 8.68 -5.16
N ASN A 520 1.68 9.25 -4.86
CA ASN A 520 1.35 10.63 -5.22
C ASN A 520 2.28 11.66 -4.58
N SER A 521 2.82 11.36 -3.39
CA SER A 521 3.84 12.22 -2.77
C SER A 521 5.20 12.13 -3.48
N LEU A 522 5.52 10.98 -4.09
CA LEU A 522 6.75 10.78 -4.88
C LEU A 522 6.66 11.43 -6.27
N LEU A 523 5.47 11.57 -6.84
CA LEU A 523 5.25 12.22 -8.13
C LEU A 523 5.20 13.76 -8.09
N ASP A 524 5.43 14.40 -6.93
CA ASP A 524 5.40 15.86 -6.82
C ASP A 524 6.33 16.53 -7.87
N SER A 525 5.99 17.74 -8.26
CA SER A 525 6.64 18.63 -9.24
C SER A 525 8.18 18.63 -9.24
N ASN A 526 8.81 18.30 -8.11
CA ASN A 526 10.27 18.20 -7.95
C ASN A 526 10.90 16.88 -8.48
N ARG A 527 10.11 15.87 -8.86
CA ARG A 527 10.57 14.50 -9.20
C ARG A 527 10.08 13.98 -10.56
N GLN A 528 9.62 14.87 -11.45
CA GLN A 528 9.09 14.51 -12.78
C GLN A 528 10.11 13.87 -13.76
N SER A 529 11.38 13.74 -13.37
CA SER A 529 12.44 13.15 -14.19
C SER A 529 12.81 11.70 -13.81
N LEU A 530 12.08 11.09 -12.86
CA LEU A 530 12.30 9.69 -12.50
C LEU A 530 11.80 8.74 -13.60
N SER A 531 12.56 7.68 -13.87
CA SER A 531 12.09 6.58 -14.69
C SER A 531 11.01 5.78 -13.94
N GLU A 532 10.12 5.10 -14.67
CA GLU A 532 9.12 4.18 -14.10
C GLU A 532 9.77 3.14 -13.17
N GLU A 533 10.94 2.61 -13.55
CA GLU A 533 11.69 1.66 -12.74
C GLU A 533 12.17 2.27 -11.42
N SER A 534 12.77 3.47 -11.46
CA SER A 534 13.19 4.16 -10.23
C SER A 534 11.99 4.52 -9.34
N LEU A 535 10.86 4.88 -9.94
CA LEU A 535 9.63 5.21 -9.22
C LEU A 535 9.05 3.99 -8.53
N LYS A 536 9.01 2.83 -9.20
CA LYS A 536 8.65 1.53 -8.62
C LYS A 536 9.53 1.20 -7.42
N GLN A 537 10.85 1.25 -7.60
CA GLN A 537 11.81 0.93 -6.55
C GLN A 537 11.67 1.84 -5.32
N LEU A 538 11.57 3.15 -5.53
CA LEU A 538 11.41 4.12 -4.45
C LEU A 538 10.05 3.99 -3.75
N ASN A 539 8.96 3.73 -4.49
CA ASN A 539 7.64 3.53 -3.90
C ASN A 539 7.62 2.29 -3.00
N MET A 540 8.20 1.18 -3.48
CA MET A 540 8.30 -0.06 -2.70
C MET A 540 9.23 0.08 -1.48
N LEU A 541 10.34 0.81 -1.58
CA LEU A 541 11.22 1.07 -0.44
C LEU A 541 10.60 2.05 0.57
N HIS A 542 9.77 2.98 0.12
CA HIS A 542 9.12 3.95 0.99
C HIS A 542 7.90 3.36 1.73
N PHE A 543 7.15 2.48 1.06
CA PHE A 543 5.96 1.85 1.65
C PHE A 543 6.29 0.72 2.64
N ASN A 544 7.27 -0.13 2.30
CA ASN A 544 7.63 -1.34 3.07
C ASN A 544 8.50 -1.03 4.27
#